data_AF-A0A2N0P0R4-F1
#
_entry.id   AF-A0A2N0P0R4-F1
#
_cell.length_a   1.000
_cell.length_b   1.000
_cell.length_c   1.000
_cell.angle_alpha   90.00
_cell.angle_beta   90.00
_cell.angle_gamma   90.00
#
_symmetry.space_group_name_H-M   'P 1'
#
loop_
_entity.id
_entity.type
_entity.pdbx_description
1 polymer ?
#
loop_
_entity_poly.entity_id
_entity_poly.type
_entity_poly.pdbx_seq_one_letter_code
_entity_poly.pdbx_strand_id
1 'polypeptide(L)'
;MFNLANCYRIGEGTEKNLEKALYLYQKAAENNIKEAMFNLAICYYYGEGTEKNLEEAFYWYHKATENGHIDAIFDLAYCYYYGKGTEKNFEKSFYWYKKAAEKDHSGAMLNLASSYSDGVGTEKNLEKAFYWHQKLAESNKISFKNEVGLCNECEQPYIDYQWCQQCNTVRFQQDFSKWTSKNEFIDKFIQEAQLNAKNSYKSLEWIPYEKLSSINYYDKGGFSEIHKAIWSYGPIFSWNFDKQQWNRQTDYEVILKTLKNSSSLNSKFLDEV
;
A
#
# COMPACT_ATOMS: atom_id res chain seq x y z
N MET A 1 -3.17 34.56 -8.48
CA MET A 1 -4.54 34.13 -8.85
C MET A 1 -4.92 32.82 -8.14
N PHE A 2 -4.15 31.74 -8.29
CA PHE A 2 -4.40 30.46 -7.62
C PHE A 2 -4.56 30.54 -6.08
N ASN A 3 -3.59 31.12 -5.36
CA ASN A 3 -3.69 31.23 -3.89
C ASN A 3 -4.91 32.04 -3.43
N LEU A 4 -5.26 33.10 -4.17
CA LEU A 4 -6.46 33.90 -3.88
C LEU A 4 -7.74 33.08 -4.12
N ALA A 5 -7.77 32.22 -5.13
CA ALA A 5 -8.86 31.28 -5.34
C ALA A 5 -9.02 30.32 -4.15
N ASN A 6 -7.91 29.81 -3.60
CA ASN A 6 -7.94 28.98 -2.39
C ASN A 6 -8.53 29.74 -1.20
N CYS A 7 -8.11 31.00 -0.97
CA CYS A 7 -8.67 31.85 0.08
C CYS A 7 -10.20 31.99 -0.05
N TYR A 8 -10.71 32.26 -1.27
CA TYR A 8 -12.15 32.32 -1.51
C TYR A 8 -12.84 30.95 -1.38
N ARG A 9 -12.19 29.84 -1.74
CA ARG A 9 -12.75 28.50 -1.63
C ARG A 9 -12.97 28.08 -0.17
N ILE A 10 -12.02 28.37 0.70
CA ILE A 10 -12.03 27.94 2.11
C ILE A 10 -12.49 29.03 3.10
N GLY A 11 -12.57 30.29 2.66
CA GLY A 11 -12.94 31.43 3.51
C GLY A 11 -11.79 31.93 4.41
N GLU A 12 -10.53 31.72 4.01
CA GLU A 12 -9.37 32.18 4.78
C GLU A 12 -9.02 33.61 4.38
N GLY A 13 -9.08 34.54 5.35
CA GLY A 13 -8.79 35.97 5.12
C GLY A 13 -9.83 36.73 4.27
N THR A 14 -10.91 36.07 3.85
CA THR A 14 -12.05 36.63 3.09
C THR A 14 -13.30 35.79 3.32
N GLU A 15 -14.48 36.32 3.03
CA GLU A 15 -15.71 35.52 2.99
C GLU A 15 -15.61 34.43 1.91
N LYS A 16 -16.07 33.21 2.25
CA LYS A 16 -16.12 32.07 1.33
C LYS A 16 -16.99 32.41 0.12
N ASN A 17 -16.45 32.25 -1.09
CA ASN A 17 -17.16 32.49 -2.34
C ASN A 17 -16.67 31.53 -3.43
N LEU A 18 -17.45 30.49 -3.69
CA LEU A 18 -17.07 29.43 -4.63
C LEU A 18 -17.09 29.88 -6.10
N GLU A 19 -18.00 30.78 -6.48
CA GLU A 19 -18.06 31.34 -7.84
C GLU A 19 -16.81 32.17 -8.17
N LYS A 20 -16.37 33.02 -7.22
CA LYS A 20 -15.11 33.78 -7.35
C LYS A 20 -13.90 32.84 -7.37
N ALA A 21 -13.90 31.80 -6.55
CA ALA A 21 -12.83 30.80 -6.56
C ALA A 21 -12.74 30.11 -7.94
N LEU A 22 -13.87 29.64 -8.48
CA LEU A 22 -13.97 29.04 -9.81
C LEU A 22 -13.42 29.98 -10.90
N TYR A 23 -13.89 31.24 -10.92
CA TYR A 23 -13.43 32.24 -11.88
C TYR A 23 -11.90 32.44 -11.83
N LEU A 24 -11.34 32.52 -10.62
CA LEU A 24 -9.90 32.68 -10.44
C LEU A 24 -9.11 31.42 -10.79
N TYR A 25 -9.66 30.22 -10.55
CA TYR A 25 -9.07 28.97 -11.02
C TYR A 25 -9.05 28.90 -12.54
N GLN A 26 -10.14 29.28 -13.23
CA GLN A 26 -10.18 29.36 -14.70
C GLN A 26 -9.10 30.30 -15.24
N LYS A 27 -8.99 31.51 -14.70
CA LYS A 27 -7.96 32.49 -15.11
C LYS A 27 -6.53 31.99 -14.86
N ALA A 28 -6.30 31.28 -13.75
CA ALA A 28 -5.00 30.68 -13.47
C ALA A 28 -4.70 29.46 -14.38
N ALA A 29 -5.72 28.67 -14.71
CA ALA A 29 -5.63 27.53 -15.62
C ALA A 29 -5.31 27.97 -17.07
N GLU A 30 -5.89 29.10 -17.54
CA GLU A 30 -5.52 29.74 -18.82
C GLU A 30 -4.02 30.08 -18.91
N ASN A 31 -3.36 30.26 -17.76
CA ASN A 31 -1.91 30.53 -17.66
C ASN A 31 -1.09 29.26 -17.36
N ASN A 32 -1.63 28.08 -17.62
CA ASN A 32 -0.97 26.77 -17.43
C ASN A 32 -0.56 26.47 -15.97
N ILE A 33 -1.22 27.07 -14.98
CA ILE A 33 -1.03 26.71 -13.57
C ILE A 33 -1.71 25.36 -13.32
N LYS A 34 -0.92 24.29 -13.23
CA LYS A 34 -1.40 22.90 -13.11
C LYS A 34 -2.25 22.65 -11.87
N GLU A 35 -1.95 23.30 -10.74
CA GLU A 35 -2.74 23.21 -9.50
C GLU A 35 -4.12 23.87 -9.68
N ALA A 36 -4.21 24.92 -10.49
CA ALA A 36 -5.48 25.57 -10.80
C ALA A 36 -6.32 24.72 -11.76
N MET A 37 -5.69 24.07 -12.76
CA MET A 37 -6.38 23.10 -13.63
C MET A 37 -6.97 21.95 -12.82
N PHE A 38 -6.19 21.40 -11.87
CA PHE A 38 -6.65 20.33 -10.99
C PHE A 38 -7.82 20.78 -10.10
N ASN A 39 -7.72 21.95 -9.46
CA ASN A 39 -8.82 22.44 -8.62
C ASN A 39 -10.06 22.82 -9.45
N LEU A 40 -9.88 23.30 -10.68
CA LEU A 40 -10.99 23.54 -11.61
C LEU A 40 -11.70 22.23 -11.96
N ALA A 41 -10.95 21.14 -12.19
CA ALA A 41 -11.52 19.81 -12.40
C ALA A 41 -12.35 19.36 -11.18
N ILE A 42 -11.85 19.56 -9.95
CA ILE A 42 -12.56 19.27 -8.71
C ILE A 42 -13.85 20.08 -8.62
N CYS A 43 -13.82 21.38 -8.94
CA CYS A 43 -15.02 22.22 -8.94
C CYS A 43 -16.10 21.67 -9.86
N TYR A 44 -15.76 21.26 -11.09
CA TYR A 44 -16.73 20.64 -11.99
C TYR A 44 -17.17 19.24 -11.54
N TYR A 45 -16.27 18.46 -10.93
CA TYR A 45 -16.58 17.11 -10.46
C TYR A 45 -17.65 17.10 -9.35
N TYR A 46 -17.54 18.05 -8.41
CA TYR A 46 -18.46 18.19 -7.27
C TYR A 46 -19.56 19.23 -7.46
N GLY A 47 -19.45 20.11 -8.47
CA GLY A 47 -20.34 21.26 -8.63
C GLY A 47 -20.06 22.37 -7.61
N GLU A 48 -18.79 22.64 -7.29
CA GLU A 48 -18.41 23.73 -6.38
C GLU A 48 -18.34 25.06 -7.15
N GLY A 49 -19.26 25.97 -6.85
CA GLY A 49 -19.32 27.28 -7.51
C GLY A 49 -19.81 27.25 -8.95
N THR A 50 -20.26 26.09 -9.44
CA THR A 50 -20.85 25.85 -10.76
C THR A 50 -21.72 24.58 -10.71
N GLU A 51 -22.46 24.30 -11.79
CA GLU A 51 -23.13 23.01 -11.93
C GLU A 51 -22.13 21.87 -12.12
N LYS A 52 -22.46 20.71 -11.55
CA LYS A 52 -21.65 19.49 -11.70
C LYS A 52 -21.59 19.08 -13.16
N ASN A 53 -20.38 18.94 -13.69
CA ASN A 53 -20.12 18.51 -15.06
C ASN A 53 -18.90 17.56 -15.09
N LEU A 54 -19.16 16.26 -15.29
CA LEU A 54 -18.10 15.26 -15.26
C LEU A 54 -17.22 15.27 -16.52
N GLU A 55 -17.75 15.70 -17.67
CA GLU A 55 -16.99 15.80 -18.93
C GLU A 55 -15.95 16.94 -18.84
N GLU A 56 -16.35 18.09 -18.29
CA GLU A 56 -15.42 19.18 -17.98
C GLU A 56 -14.39 18.77 -16.92
N ALA A 57 -14.80 18.07 -15.87
CA ALA A 57 -13.87 17.56 -14.86
C ALA A 57 -12.80 16.65 -15.51
N PHE A 58 -13.24 15.70 -16.35
CA PHE A 58 -12.34 14.81 -17.10
C PHE A 58 -11.37 15.59 -18.00
N TYR A 59 -11.88 16.56 -18.75
CA TYR A 59 -11.06 17.44 -19.59
C TYR A 59 -9.97 18.16 -18.79
N TRP A 60 -10.32 18.76 -17.66
CA TRP A 60 -9.37 19.49 -16.83
C TRP A 60 -8.38 18.58 -16.07
N TYR A 61 -8.79 17.40 -15.63
CA TYR A 61 -7.86 16.39 -15.11
C TYR A 61 -6.84 15.95 -16.16
N HIS A 62 -7.28 15.77 -17.42
CA HIS A 62 -6.38 15.46 -18.52
C HIS A 62 -5.39 16.61 -18.77
N LYS A 63 -5.86 17.86 -18.82
CA LYS A 63 -5.01 19.06 -18.97
C LYS A 63 -4.00 19.23 -17.83
N ALA A 64 -4.42 19.00 -16.58
CA ALA A 64 -3.54 19.04 -15.43
C ALA A 64 -2.47 17.94 -15.49
N THR A 65 -2.84 16.75 -15.99
CA THR A 65 -1.92 15.63 -16.25
C THR A 65 -0.87 15.98 -17.31
N GLU A 66 -1.27 16.60 -18.42
CA GLU A 66 -0.34 17.09 -19.46
C GLU A 66 0.67 18.09 -18.91
N ASN A 67 0.30 18.85 -17.87
CA ASN A 67 1.15 19.80 -17.17
C ASN A 67 1.85 19.22 -15.92
N GLY A 68 1.81 17.89 -15.75
CA GLY A 68 2.57 17.18 -14.73
C GLY A 68 2.00 17.21 -13.32
N HIS A 69 0.71 17.51 -13.13
CA HIS A 69 0.05 17.38 -11.83
C HIS A 69 -0.14 15.90 -11.45
N ILE A 70 0.43 15.47 -10.33
CA ILE A 70 0.50 14.04 -9.98
C ILE A 70 -0.87 13.48 -9.62
N ASP A 71 -1.63 14.17 -8.74
CA ASP A 71 -2.95 13.70 -8.32
C ASP A 71 -3.96 13.67 -9.47
N ALA A 72 -3.75 14.52 -10.50
CA ALA A 72 -4.61 14.54 -11.67
C ALA A 72 -4.43 13.26 -12.52
N ILE A 73 -3.23 12.66 -12.50
CA ILE A 73 -2.99 11.37 -13.17
C ILE A 73 -3.83 10.28 -12.51
N PHE A 74 -3.89 10.29 -11.16
CA PHE A 74 -4.70 9.34 -10.39
C PHE A 74 -6.20 9.55 -10.65
N ASP A 75 -6.68 10.79 -10.62
CA ASP A 75 -8.09 11.09 -10.86
C ASP A 75 -8.51 10.81 -12.31
N LEU A 76 -7.60 11.00 -13.28
CA LEU A 76 -7.82 10.59 -14.67
C LEU A 76 -7.98 9.07 -14.79
N ALA A 77 -7.13 8.30 -14.08
CA ALA A 77 -7.24 6.85 -14.02
C ALA A 77 -8.56 6.39 -13.38
N TYR A 78 -8.99 7.09 -12.32
CA TYR A 78 -10.28 6.86 -11.65
C TYR A 78 -11.47 7.15 -12.58
N CYS A 79 -11.39 8.22 -13.38
CA CYS A 79 -12.41 8.53 -14.38
C CYS A 79 -12.57 7.41 -15.40
N TYR A 80 -11.47 6.85 -15.91
CA TYR A 80 -11.54 5.69 -16.80
C TYR A 80 -12.05 4.42 -16.11
N TYR A 81 -11.71 4.20 -14.83
CA TYR A 81 -12.17 3.02 -14.09
C TYR A 81 -13.70 2.99 -13.93
N TYR A 82 -14.29 4.14 -13.61
CA TYR A 82 -15.72 4.27 -13.32
C TYR A 82 -16.55 4.85 -14.47
N GLY A 83 -15.92 5.24 -15.58
CA GLY A 83 -16.59 5.94 -16.69
C GLY A 83 -17.14 7.31 -16.28
N LYS A 84 -16.35 8.11 -15.55
CA LYS A 84 -16.76 9.47 -15.14
C LYS A 84 -16.28 10.48 -16.18
N GLY A 85 -17.23 11.12 -16.87
CA GLY A 85 -16.93 12.10 -17.93
C GLY A 85 -16.27 11.50 -19.18
N THR A 86 -16.18 10.18 -19.24
CA THR A 86 -15.60 9.42 -20.34
C THR A 86 -16.15 8.00 -20.31
N GLU A 87 -15.89 7.22 -21.35
CA GLU A 87 -16.24 5.80 -21.39
C GLU A 87 -15.36 4.99 -20.43
N LYS A 88 -15.99 4.02 -19.76
CA LYS A 88 -15.28 3.10 -18.86
C LYS A 88 -14.27 2.27 -19.64
N ASN A 89 -13.01 2.29 -19.20
CA ASN A 89 -11.91 1.57 -19.84
C ASN A 89 -10.85 1.14 -18.80
N PHE A 90 -10.82 -0.14 -18.47
CA PHE A 90 -9.91 -0.67 -17.45
C PHE A 90 -8.44 -0.66 -17.88
N GLU A 91 -8.13 -0.87 -19.16
CA GLU A 91 -6.76 -0.85 -19.66
C GLU A 91 -6.15 0.57 -19.57
N LYS A 92 -6.92 1.60 -19.95
CA LYS A 92 -6.51 3.00 -19.78
C LYS A 92 -6.39 3.39 -18.31
N SER A 93 -7.34 2.94 -17.47
CA SER A 93 -7.26 3.16 -16.03
C SER A 93 -5.97 2.57 -15.45
N PHE A 94 -5.69 1.30 -15.77
CA PHE A 94 -4.47 0.62 -15.35
C PHE A 94 -3.21 1.35 -15.83
N TYR A 95 -3.16 1.78 -17.09
CA TYR A 95 -2.06 2.56 -17.64
C TYR A 95 -1.79 3.85 -16.86
N TRP A 96 -2.83 4.61 -16.53
CA TRP A 96 -2.69 5.87 -15.80
C TRP A 96 -2.38 5.66 -14.32
N TYR A 97 -2.96 4.66 -13.66
CA TYR A 97 -2.54 4.26 -12.30
C TYR A 97 -1.06 3.88 -12.27
N LYS A 98 -0.57 3.15 -13.28
CA LYS A 98 0.85 2.82 -13.41
C LYS A 98 1.72 4.07 -13.43
N LYS A 99 1.39 5.06 -14.25
CA LYS A 99 2.12 6.33 -14.32
C LYS A 99 2.09 7.11 -13.00
N ALA A 100 0.97 7.15 -12.29
CA ALA A 100 0.88 7.81 -10.99
C ALA A 100 1.71 7.08 -9.92
N ALA A 101 1.69 5.75 -9.89
CA ALA A 101 2.45 4.94 -8.96
C ALA A 101 3.98 4.98 -9.20
N GLU A 102 4.40 5.14 -10.46
CA GLU A 102 5.81 5.42 -10.81
C GLU A 102 6.28 6.78 -10.29
N LYS A 103 5.36 7.71 -10.02
CA LYS A 103 5.58 9.00 -9.36
C LYS A 103 5.26 8.97 -7.86
N ASP A 104 5.28 7.78 -7.28
CA ASP A 104 5.08 7.49 -5.86
C ASP A 104 3.72 7.88 -5.27
N HIS A 105 2.68 8.02 -6.10
CA HIS A 105 1.32 8.27 -5.61
C HIS A 105 0.73 7.04 -4.91
N SER A 106 0.56 7.11 -3.59
CA SER A 106 0.16 5.99 -2.74
C SER A 106 -1.17 5.35 -3.14
N GLY A 107 -2.20 6.16 -3.44
CA GLY A 107 -3.50 5.66 -3.90
C GLY A 107 -3.41 4.90 -5.22
N ALA A 108 -2.45 5.24 -6.09
CA ALA A 108 -2.28 4.59 -7.38
C ALA A 108 -1.56 3.23 -7.23
N MET A 109 -0.57 3.15 -6.34
CA MET A 109 0.10 1.87 -6.01
C MET A 109 -0.90 0.84 -5.48
N LEU A 110 -1.82 1.25 -4.60
CA LEU A 110 -2.85 0.38 -4.05
C LEU A 110 -3.80 -0.16 -5.14
N ASN A 111 -4.23 0.73 -6.04
CA ASN A 111 -5.10 0.33 -7.16
C ASN A 111 -4.38 -0.60 -8.15
N LEU A 112 -3.08 -0.37 -8.43
CA LEU A 112 -2.30 -1.30 -9.25
C LEU A 112 -2.16 -2.68 -8.63
N ALA A 113 -1.90 -2.74 -7.32
CA ALA A 113 -1.78 -4.00 -6.62
C ALA A 113 -3.09 -4.80 -6.71
N SER A 114 -4.22 -4.13 -6.54
CA SER A 114 -5.56 -4.71 -6.71
C SER A 114 -5.80 -5.15 -8.16
N SER A 115 -5.50 -4.30 -9.15
CA SER A 115 -5.62 -4.64 -10.57
C SER A 115 -4.82 -5.89 -10.97
N TYR A 116 -3.59 -6.03 -10.45
CA TYR A 116 -2.78 -7.23 -10.68
C TYR A 116 -3.30 -8.45 -9.91
N SER A 117 -3.85 -8.28 -8.71
CA SER A 117 -4.49 -9.38 -7.96
C SER A 117 -5.69 -9.96 -8.70
N ASP A 118 -6.51 -9.08 -9.27
CA ASP A 118 -7.83 -9.44 -9.80
C ASP A 118 -7.84 -9.59 -11.32
N GLY A 119 -6.76 -9.17 -12.01
CA GLY A 119 -6.67 -9.17 -13.48
C GLY A 119 -7.53 -8.09 -14.13
N VAL A 120 -7.69 -6.93 -13.48
CA VAL A 120 -8.53 -5.83 -14.00
C VAL A 120 -7.68 -4.87 -14.83
N GLY A 121 -7.97 -4.79 -16.13
CA GLY A 121 -7.23 -3.93 -17.07
C GLY A 121 -5.81 -4.42 -17.39
N THR A 122 -5.43 -5.59 -16.88
CA THR A 122 -4.16 -6.28 -17.11
C THR A 122 -4.33 -7.77 -16.80
N GLU A 123 -3.32 -8.59 -17.07
CA GLU A 123 -3.32 -9.99 -16.67
C GLU A 123 -3.08 -10.14 -15.17
N LYS A 124 -3.76 -11.12 -14.55
CA LYS A 124 -3.58 -11.45 -13.14
C LYS A 124 -2.12 -11.84 -12.85
N ASN A 125 -1.51 -11.18 -11.87
CA ASN A 125 -0.12 -11.39 -11.48
C ASN A 125 0.09 -11.06 -9.99
N LEU A 126 0.08 -12.08 -9.13
CA LEU A 126 0.22 -11.91 -7.68
C LEU A 126 1.60 -11.38 -7.25
N GLU A 127 2.65 -11.69 -8.02
CA GLU A 127 4.02 -11.21 -7.75
C GLU A 127 4.11 -9.69 -7.92
N LYS A 128 3.55 -9.15 -9.00
CA LYS A 128 3.47 -7.71 -9.22
C LYS A 128 2.53 -7.03 -8.23
N ALA A 129 1.45 -7.69 -7.82
CA ALA A 129 0.58 -7.18 -6.75
C ALA A 129 1.35 -7.02 -5.44
N PHE A 130 2.11 -8.05 -5.04
CA PHE A 130 2.97 -8.01 -3.86
C PHE A 130 4.04 -6.91 -3.97
N TYR A 131 4.71 -6.79 -5.12
CA TYR A 131 5.70 -5.74 -5.37
C TYR A 131 5.15 -4.34 -5.12
N TRP A 132 3.97 -4.02 -5.64
CA TRP A 132 3.37 -2.69 -5.46
C TRP A 132 2.89 -2.45 -4.02
N HIS A 133 2.39 -3.48 -3.32
CA HIS A 133 2.11 -3.38 -1.89
C HIS A 133 3.37 -3.12 -1.06
N GLN A 134 4.48 -3.79 -1.38
CA GLN A 134 5.75 -3.56 -0.72
C GLN A 134 6.25 -2.13 -0.97
N LYS A 135 6.22 -1.67 -2.23
CA LYS A 135 6.63 -0.31 -2.60
C LYS A 135 5.81 0.76 -1.87
N LEU A 136 4.49 0.55 -1.74
CA LEU A 136 3.61 1.43 -0.96
C LEU A 136 4.03 1.50 0.51
N ALA A 137 4.29 0.36 1.14
CA ALA A 137 4.76 0.31 2.53
C ALA A 137 6.12 1.00 2.71
N GLU A 138 7.01 0.94 1.73
CA GLU A 138 8.30 1.63 1.73
C GLU A 138 8.14 3.14 1.53
N SER A 139 7.26 3.59 0.62
CA SER A 139 6.98 5.01 0.37
C SER A 139 6.35 5.68 1.59
N ASN A 140 5.37 5.01 2.23
CA ASN A 140 4.76 5.50 3.45
C ASN A 140 5.79 5.63 4.58
N LYS A 141 6.74 4.68 4.71
CA LYS A 141 7.85 4.82 5.67
C LYS A 141 8.73 6.05 5.39
N ILE A 142 8.90 6.45 4.14
CA ILE A 142 9.66 7.66 3.78
C ILE A 142 8.87 8.93 4.11
N SER A 143 7.54 8.96 3.88
CA SER A 143 6.72 10.11 4.29
C SER A 143 6.69 10.27 5.81
N PHE A 144 6.61 9.17 6.56
CA PHE A 144 6.62 9.18 8.02
C PHE A 144 8.01 9.43 8.64
N LYS A 145 9.11 9.22 7.91
CA LYS A 145 10.45 9.67 8.34
C LYS A 145 10.54 11.18 8.58
N ASN A 146 9.63 11.97 8.02
CA ASN A 146 9.58 13.42 8.22
C ASN A 146 8.82 13.84 9.49
N GLU A 147 8.22 12.90 10.22
CA GLU A 147 7.58 13.10 11.53
C GLU A 147 8.17 12.10 12.54
N VAL A 148 9.38 12.38 13.02
CA VAL A 148 10.11 11.46 13.90
C VAL A 148 9.57 11.51 15.34
N GLY A 149 8.93 10.44 15.80
CA GLY A 149 8.69 10.17 17.22
C GLY A 149 9.89 9.45 17.88
N LEU A 150 10.10 9.64 19.18
CA LEU A 150 11.15 8.96 19.95
C LEU A 150 10.62 7.72 20.65
N CYS A 151 11.33 6.60 20.51
CA CYS A 151 10.97 5.32 21.13
C CYS A 151 10.96 5.42 22.66
N ASN A 152 9.87 4.97 23.28
CA ASN A 152 9.70 4.98 24.73
C ASN A 152 10.69 4.07 25.49
N GLU A 153 11.36 3.12 24.81
CA GLU A 153 12.35 2.23 25.44
C GLU A 153 13.81 2.60 25.13
N CYS A 154 14.11 2.89 23.86
CA CYS A 154 15.49 3.07 23.37
C CYS A 154 15.83 4.55 23.11
N GLU A 155 14.85 5.45 23.23
CA GLU A 155 14.92 6.87 22.87
C GLU A 155 15.38 7.15 21.44
N GLN A 156 15.48 6.12 20.58
CA GLN A 156 15.82 6.29 19.17
C GLN A 156 14.61 6.73 18.35
N PRO A 157 14.83 7.50 17.27
CA PRO A 157 13.86 7.76 16.22
C PRO A 157 13.12 6.49 15.76
N TYR A 158 11.78 6.54 15.73
CA TYR A 158 10.97 5.54 15.04
C TYR A 158 10.07 6.20 13.98
N ILE A 159 9.46 5.35 13.16
CA ILE A 159 8.70 5.78 11.97
C ILE A 159 7.19 5.50 12.12
N ASP A 160 6.77 4.48 12.89
CA ASP A 160 5.37 4.00 12.79
C ASP A 160 4.62 3.81 14.14
N TYR A 161 5.31 3.76 15.30
CA TYR A 161 4.70 3.46 16.62
C TYR A 161 5.57 3.97 17.75
N GLN A 162 5.05 4.22 18.96
CA GLN A 162 5.77 4.61 20.21
C GLN A 162 7.06 3.81 20.57
N TRP A 163 7.48 2.82 19.77
CA TRP A 163 8.67 1.99 19.93
C TRP A 163 9.46 1.77 18.62
N CYS A 164 10.79 1.65 18.73
CA CYS A 164 11.74 1.52 17.62
C CYS A 164 11.82 0.09 17.06
N GLN A 165 12.16 -0.01 15.77
CA GLN A 165 12.40 -1.26 15.05
C GLN A 165 13.40 -2.18 15.76
N GLN A 166 14.45 -1.61 16.35
CA GLN A 166 15.46 -2.36 17.10
C GLN A 166 14.88 -3.02 18.35
N CYS A 167 14.06 -2.31 19.13
CA CYS A 167 13.36 -2.87 20.29
C CYS A 167 12.44 -4.03 19.90
N ASN A 168 11.69 -3.88 18.80
CA ASN A 168 10.80 -4.94 18.32
C ASN A 168 11.58 -6.19 17.88
N THR A 169 12.72 -6.04 17.22
CA THR A 169 13.58 -7.17 16.85
C THR A 169 14.13 -7.90 18.08
N VAL A 170 14.60 -7.17 19.10
CA VAL A 170 15.11 -7.78 20.35
C VAL A 170 14.01 -8.54 21.09
N ARG A 171 12.79 -7.99 21.16
CA ARG A 171 11.65 -8.66 21.80
C ARG A 171 11.23 -9.93 21.06
N PHE A 172 11.19 -9.88 19.73
CA PHE A 172 10.94 -11.06 18.92
C PHE A 172 12.02 -12.13 19.15
N GLN A 173 13.28 -11.71 19.35
CA GLN A 173 14.37 -12.62 19.72
C GLN A 173 14.22 -13.27 21.10
N GLN A 174 13.69 -12.56 22.09
CA GLN A 174 13.46 -13.10 23.43
C GLN A 174 12.35 -14.15 23.46
N ASP A 175 11.33 -14.01 22.60
CA ASP A 175 10.25 -14.99 22.47
C ASP A 175 10.72 -16.36 21.92
N PHE A 176 11.91 -16.48 21.32
CA PHE A 176 12.46 -17.78 20.89
C PHE A 176 12.73 -18.75 22.03
N SER A 177 13.03 -18.23 23.21
CA SER A 177 13.17 -19.09 24.40
C SER A 177 11.90 -19.88 24.72
N LYS A 178 10.76 -19.53 24.11
CA LYS A 178 9.44 -20.10 24.37
C LYS A 178 8.99 -21.15 23.34
N TRP A 179 9.70 -21.37 22.23
CA TRP A 179 9.34 -22.39 21.23
C TRP A 179 10.55 -23.02 20.52
N THR A 180 10.41 -24.27 20.08
CA THR A 180 11.40 -24.99 19.25
C THR A 180 10.66 -25.91 18.27
N SER A 181 11.19 -26.07 17.05
CA SER A 181 10.69 -27.07 16.10
C SER A 181 11.09 -28.51 16.46
N LYS A 182 11.96 -28.68 17.47
CA LYS A 182 12.70 -29.91 17.80
C LYS A 182 13.70 -30.35 16.72
N ASN A 183 13.98 -29.49 15.75
CA ASN A 183 14.96 -29.70 14.70
C ASN A 183 16.01 -28.58 14.75
N GLU A 184 17.22 -28.92 15.18
CA GLU A 184 18.32 -27.97 15.37
C GLU A 184 18.66 -27.19 14.09
N PHE A 185 18.58 -27.82 12.92
CA PHE A 185 18.85 -27.15 11.65
C PHE A 185 17.78 -26.11 11.31
N ILE A 186 16.50 -26.45 11.48
CA ILE A 186 15.38 -25.52 11.25
C ILE A 186 15.44 -24.37 12.25
N ASP A 187 15.67 -24.68 13.52
CA ASP A 187 15.76 -23.67 14.57
C ASP A 187 16.91 -22.70 14.30
N LYS A 188 18.09 -23.22 13.90
CA LYS A 188 19.25 -22.39 13.52
C LYS A 188 18.98 -21.55 12.27
N PHE A 189 18.37 -22.12 11.23
CA PHE A 189 18.02 -21.40 10.02
C PHE A 189 17.06 -20.23 10.31
N ILE A 190 16.01 -20.48 11.11
CA ILE A 190 15.05 -19.45 11.50
C ILE A 190 15.75 -18.35 12.30
N GLN A 191 16.60 -18.72 13.27
CA GLN A 191 17.40 -17.77 14.06
C GLN A 191 18.29 -16.89 13.18
N GLU A 192 19.04 -17.47 12.24
CA GLU A 192 19.91 -16.73 11.32
C GLU A 192 19.10 -15.79 10.42
N ALA A 193 17.96 -16.23 9.88
CA ALA A 193 17.09 -15.40 9.06
C ALA A 193 16.55 -14.19 9.84
N GLN A 194 16.19 -14.38 11.11
CA GLN A 194 15.68 -13.31 11.97
C GLN A 194 16.78 -12.37 12.46
N LEU A 195 17.99 -12.86 12.75
CA LEU A 195 19.15 -12.02 13.05
C LEU A 195 19.49 -11.08 11.88
N ASN A 196 19.31 -11.57 10.66
CA ASN A 196 19.51 -10.80 9.44
C ASN A 196 18.26 -10.01 9.00
N ALA A 197 17.11 -10.21 9.66
CA ALA A 197 15.86 -9.56 9.29
C ALA A 197 16.00 -8.06 9.55
N LYS A 198 15.89 -7.27 8.48
CA LYS A 198 15.98 -5.82 8.60
C LYS A 198 14.83 -5.24 9.42
N ASN A 199 13.65 -5.87 9.47
CA ASN A 199 12.49 -5.41 10.24
C ASN A 199 11.57 -6.57 10.67
N SER A 200 10.62 -6.28 11.58
CA SER A 200 9.67 -7.25 12.14
C SER A 200 8.66 -7.83 11.13
N TYR A 201 8.48 -7.21 9.96
CA TYR A 201 7.61 -7.76 8.90
C TYR A 201 8.34 -8.80 8.02
N LYS A 202 9.65 -8.97 8.23
CA LYS A 202 10.50 -9.94 7.52
C LYS A 202 11.01 -11.06 8.44
N SER A 203 10.48 -11.16 9.65
CA SER A 203 10.88 -12.21 10.58
C SER A 203 10.13 -13.51 10.29
N LEU A 204 10.87 -14.61 10.14
CA LEU A 204 10.28 -15.95 10.02
C LEU A 204 9.68 -16.38 11.36
N GLU A 205 8.74 -17.31 11.37
CA GLU A 205 8.22 -17.96 12.58
C GLU A 205 8.00 -19.45 12.26
N TRP A 206 8.34 -20.34 13.20
CA TRP A 206 7.95 -21.73 13.08
C TRP A 206 6.48 -21.90 13.46
N ILE A 207 5.70 -22.49 12.55
CA ILE A 207 4.29 -22.77 12.78
C ILE A 207 4.13 -24.30 12.87
N PRO A 208 3.77 -24.84 14.06
CA PRO A 208 3.50 -26.26 14.20
C PRO A 208 2.30 -26.68 13.33
N TYR A 209 2.38 -27.84 12.70
CA TYR A 209 1.39 -28.32 11.74
C TYR A 209 -0.02 -28.41 12.34
N GLU A 210 -0.13 -28.79 13.62
CA GLU A 210 -1.38 -28.86 14.37
C GLU A 210 -2.09 -27.51 14.55
N LYS A 211 -1.41 -26.39 14.23
CA LYS A 211 -2.01 -25.05 14.25
C LYS A 211 -2.64 -24.67 12.91
N LEU A 212 -2.47 -25.51 11.89
CA LEU A 212 -3.07 -25.37 10.58
C LEU A 212 -4.28 -26.31 10.47
N SER A 213 -5.37 -25.80 9.92
CA SER A 213 -6.59 -26.56 9.65
C SER A 213 -7.11 -26.26 8.25
N SER A 214 -8.07 -27.05 7.78
CA SER A 214 -8.72 -26.84 6.47
C SER A 214 -7.70 -26.70 5.32
N ILE A 215 -6.69 -27.56 5.31
CA ILE A 215 -5.62 -27.54 4.31
C ILE A 215 -6.17 -28.12 3.01
N ASN A 216 -6.35 -27.26 2.00
CA ASN A 216 -6.93 -27.62 0.72
C ASN A 216 -5.99 -27.23 -0.42
N TYR A 217 -5.91 -28.07 -1.45
CA TYR A 217 -5.20 -27.73 -2.68
C TYR A 217 -5.80 -26.47 -3.31
N TYR A 218 -4.94 -25.55 -3.75
CA TYR A 218 -5.35 -24.29 -4.34
C TYR A 218 -4.87 -24.16 -5.79
N ASP A 219 -3.56 -24.36 -6.04
CA ASP A 219 -2.99 -24.21 -7.39
C ASP A 219 -1.64 -24.93 -7.53
N LYS A 220 -1.12 -25.02 -8.76
CA LYS A 220 0.23 -25.49 -9.07
C LYS A 220 1.18 -24.29 -9.11
N GLY A 221 2.11 -24.23 -8.15
CA GLY A 221 3.21 -23.28 -8.16
C GLY A 221 4.35 -23.72 -9.09
N GLY A 222 5.31 -22.82 -9.33
CA GLY A 222 6.46 -23.09 -10.21
C GLY A 222 7.28 -24.32 -9.80
N PHE A 223 7.51 -24.48 -8.49
CA PHE A 223 8.33 -25.56 -7.92
C PHE A 223 7.61 -26.42 -6.85
N SER A 224 6.37 -26.07 -6.48
CA SER A 224 5.61 -26.70 -5.39
C SER A 224 4.11 -26.70 -5.66
N GLU A 225 3.37 -27.53 -4.94
CA GLU A 225 1.92 -27.38 -4.86
C GLU A 225 1.58 -26.25 -3.87
N ILE A 226 0.60 -25.44 -4.24
CA ILE A 226 0.10 -24.35 -3.41
C ILE A 226 -1.19 -24.81 -2.76
N HIS A 227 -1.25 -24.69 -1.45
CA HIS A 227 -2.41 -25.00 -0.64
C HIS A 227 -2.89 -23.75 0.10
N LYS A 228 -4.18 -23.74 0.44
CA LYS A 228 -4.76 -22.80 1.41
C LYS A 228 -4.98 -23.51 2.73
N ALA A 229 -4.76 -22.82 3.83
CA ALA A 229 -5.03 -23.33 5.16
C ALA A 229 -5.50 -22.20 6.09
N ILE A 230 -6.18 -22.58 7.17
CA ILE A 230 -6.50 -21.67 8.27
C ILE A 230 -5.46 -21.84 9.36
N TRP A 231 -4.74 -20.76 9.67
CA TRP A 231 -3.82 -20.70 10.81
C TRP A 231 -4.55 -20.18 12.04
N SER A 232 -4.78 -21.07 13.00
CA SER A 232 -5.55 -20.80 14.22
C SER A 232 -5.06 -19.61 15.03
N TYR A 233 -3.75 -19.47 15.22
CA TYR A 233 -3.15 -18.31 15.89
C TYR A 233 -3.01 -17.11 14.97
N GLY A 234 -2.77 -17.36 13.68
CA GLY A 234 -2.59 -16.35 12.66
C GLY A 234 -1.41 -15.39 12.88
N PRO A 235 -1.24 -14.43 11.97
CA PRO A 235 -0.10 -13.54 11.97
C PRO A 235 -0.17 -12.54 13.11
N ILE A 236 1.01 -12.14 13.57
CA ILE A 236 1.20 -11.04 14.51
C ILE A 236 0.93 -9.71 13.78
N PHE A 237 0.19 -8.79 14.41
CA PHE A 237 -0.04 -7.46 13.85
C PHE A 237 0.33 -6.30 14.79
N SER A 238 0.41 -6.52 16.10
CA SER A 238 0.85 -5.48 17.05
C SER A 238 1.32 -6.09 18.38
N TRP A 239 2.09 -5.34 19.17
CA TRP A 239 2.45 -5.73 20.54
C TRP A 239 1.46 -5.13 21.56
N ASN A 240 1.00 -5.94 22.50
CA ASN A 240 0.20 -5.50 23.64
C ASN A 240 1.10 -5.26 24.85
N PHE A 241 1.24 -3.99 25.26
CA PHE A 241 2.12 -3.59 26.35
C PHE A 241 1.58 -3.97 27.72
N ASP A 242 0.27 -3.85 27.95
CA ASP A 242 -0.35 -4.19 29.22
C ASP A 242 -0.22 -5.68 29.53
N LYS A 243 -0.35 -6.52 28.49
CA LYS A 243 -0.28 -7.97 28.59
C LYS A 243 1.11 -8.55 28.33
N GLN A 244 2.06 -7.71 27.90
CA GLN A 244 3.40 -8.12 27.46
C GLN A 244 3.38 -9.31 26.48
N GLN A 245 2.54 -9.24 25.45
CA GLN A 245 2.42 -10.30 24.44
C GLN A 245 2.05 -9.74 23.06
N TRP A 246 2.35 -10.48 22.00
CA TRP A 246 1.92 -10.14 20.64
C TRP A 246 0.42 -10.37 20.45
N ASN A 247 -0.28 -9.37 19.89
CA ASN A 247 -1.62 -9.53 19.37
C ASN A 247 -1.55 -10.25 18.01
N ARG A 248 -2.42 -11.24 17.84
CA ARG A 248 -2.51 -12.01 16.60
C ARG A 248 -3.92 -11.99 16.04
N GLN A 249 -4.02 -12.09 14.72
CA GLN A 249 -5.29 -12.22 14.03
C GLN A 249 -5.65 -13.70 13.92
N THR A 250 -6.52 -14.19 14.79
CA THR A 250 -6.89 -15.61 14.82
C THR A 250 -7.63 -16.05 13.55
N ASP A 251 -7.56 -17.36 13.25
CA ASP A 251 -8.24 -18.00 12.13
C ASP A 251 -7.95 -17.36 10.76
N TYR A 252 -6.68 -17.00 10.55
CA TYR A 252 -6.24 -16.32 9.34
C TYR A 252 -6.01 -17.30 8.18
N GLU A 253 -6.51 -16.98 6.99
CA GLU A 253 -6.24 -17.77 5.78
C GLU A 253 -4.80 -17.52 5.31
N VAL A 254 -4.00 -18.58 5.24
CA VAL A 254 -2.61 -18.56 4.78
C VAL A 254 -2.43 -19.38 3.52
N ILE A 255 -1.47 -18.96 2.69
CA ILE A 255 -1.01 -19.72 1.55
C ILE A 255 0.20 -20.57 1.96
N LEU A 256 0.11 -21.87 1.77
CA LEU A 256 1.18 -22.82 2.02
C LEU A 256 1.82 -23.24 0.69
N LYS A 257 3.15 -23.18 0.62
CA LYS A 257 3.92 -23.81 -0.47
C LYS A 257 4.47 -25.14 0.06
N THR A 258 4.01 -26.26 -0.48
CA THR A 258 4.42 -27.59 0.00
C THR A 258 5.62 -28.12 -0.80
N LEU A 259 6.71 -28.41 -0.11
CA LEU A 259 7.88 -29.07 -0.69
C LEU A 259 7.58 -30.55 -0.92
N LYS A 260 7.80 -31.05 -2.15
CA LYS A 260 7.53 -32.45 -2.50
C LYS A 260 8.53 -33.42 -1.87
N ASN A 261 9.74 -32.96 -1.54
CA ASN A 261 10.79 -33.72 -0.89
C ASN A 261 11.83 -32.80 -0.24
N SER A 262 12.36 -33.17 0.93
CA SER A 262 13.38 -32.38 1.65
C SER A 262 14.69 -32.21 0.87
N SER A 263 14.95 -33.07 -0.12
CA SER A 263 16.09 -32.99 -1.04
C SER A 263 15.96 -31.91 -2.13
N SER A 264 14.81 -31.24 -2.26
CA SER A 264 14.62 -30.13 -3.23
C SER A 264 14.96 -28.75 -2.67
N LEU A 265 15.37 -28.65 -1.39
CA LEU A 265 15.84 -27.41 -0.78
C LEU A 265 17.22 -27.05 -1.36
N ASN A 266 17.25 -26.16 -2.37
CA ASN A 266 18.48 -25.55 -2.87
C ASN A 266 18.46 -24.04 -2.62
N SER A 267 19.59 -23.37 -2.84
CA SER A 267 19.73 -21.92 -2.58
C SER A 267 18.66 -21.07 -3.30
N LYS A 268 18.17 -21.52 -4.47
CA LYS A 268 17.12 -20.79 -5.21
C LYS A 268 15.78 -20.75 -4.47
N PHE A 269 15.49 -21.73 -3.60
CA PHE A 269 14.29 -21.69 -2.76
C PHE A 269 14.33 -20.57 -1.72
N LEU A 270 15.52 -20.25 -1.21
CA LEU A 270 15.72 -19.17 -0.23
C LEU A 270 15.67 -17.79 -0.88
N ASP A 271 16.02 -17.69 -2.16
CA ASP A 271 15.96 -16.45 -2.94
C ASP A 271 14.52 -16.05 -3.35
N GLU A 272 13.53 -16.93 -3.11
CA GLU A 272 12.09 -16.72 -3.42
C GLU A 272 11.23 -16.27 -2.21
N VAL A 273 11.84 -16.10 -1.02
CA VAL A 273 11.15 -15.75 0.25
C VAL A 273 11.39 -14.29 0.64
#